data_AF-A0A4Q3DBI0-F1
#
_entry.id   AF-A0A4Q3DBI0-F1
#
_cell.length_a   1.000
_cell.length_b   1.000
_cell.length_c   1.000
_cell.angle_alpha   90.00
_cell.angle_beta   90.00
_cell.angle_gamma   90.00
#
_symmetry.space_group_name_H-M   'P 1'
#
loop_
_entity.id
_entity.type
_entity.pdbx_description
1 polymer ?
#
loop_
_entity_poly.entity_id
_entity_poly.type
_entity_poly.pdbx_seq_one_letter_code
_entity_poly.pdbx_strand_id
1 'polypeptide(L)'
;VGTVPAIKPAAALSQNRVIGVLGTEATVRQPYVDDLTARFAADCVVLRHGSAELVELAERALAGEAPPQERLHAVLAGLFGQRGGDRLDVIVNACTHFPLLEAELAAAAPHPVRFVDGGPGIARRIAFLTQGQDWPVEKPAGRAVFTRLDAAAEALAPALARYGLTGIESL
;
A
#
# COMPACT_ATOMS: atom_id res chain seq x y z
N VAL A 1 -4.87 -0.16 -16.55
CA VAL A 1 -4.39 -1.23 -15.64
C VAL A 1 -5.05 -1.01 -14.30
N GLY A 2 -5.77 -1.99 -13.76
CA GLY A 2 -6.39 -1.89 -12.43
C GLY A 2 -5.46 -2.34 -11.31
N THR A 3 -5.86 -2.11 -10.07
CA THR A 3 -5.16 -2.57 -8.87
C THR A 3 -6.03 -3.56 -8.10
N VAL A 4 -5.39 -4.57 -7.52
CA VAL A 4 -6.01 -5.51 -6.57
C VAL A 4 -5.00 -5.79 -5.45
N PRO A 5 -5.46 -6.18 -4.24
CA PRO A 5 -4.58 -6.59 -3.16
C PRO A 5 -3.64 -7.69 -3.61
N ALA A 6 -2.36 -7.56 -3.25
CA ALA A 6 -1.29 -8.46 -3.63
C ALA A 6 -1.32 -9.81 -2.85
N ILE A 7 -2.49 -10.45 -2.77
CA ILE A 7 -2.72 -11.70 -2.04
C ILE A 7 -1.92 -12.85 -2.64
N LYS A 8 -1.90 -13.00 -3.97
CA LYS A 8 -1.14 -14.06 -4.64
C LYS A 8 0.36 -14.03 -4.29
N PRO A 9 1.08 -12.91 -4.43
CA PRO A 9 2.49 -12.88 -4.02
C PRO A 9 2.66 -12.99 -2.50
N ALA A 10 1.75 -12.46 -1.67
CA ALA A 10 1.84 -12.68 -0.21
C ALA A 10 1.77 -14.15 0.17
N ALA A 11 0.80 -14.88 -0.38
CA ALA A 11 0.65 -16.32 -0.14
C ALA A 11 1.88 -17.10 -0.64
N ALA A 12 2.49 -16.70 -1.75
CA ALA A 12 3.71 -17.34 -2.24
C ALA A 12 4.95 -17.07 -1.36
N LEU A 13 4.98 -15.94 -0.64
CA LEU A 13 6.10 -15.53 0.22
C LEU A 13 5.98 -16.01 1.67
N SER A 14 4.75 -16.23 2.15
CA SER A 14 4.49 -16.65 3.52
C SER A 14 5.04 -18.05 3.80
N GLN A 15 5.81 -18.17 4.88
CA GLN A 15 6.35 -19.42 5.40
C GLN A 15 5.39 -20.06 6.41
N ASN A 16 4.74 -19.23 7.24
CA ASN A 16 3.80 -19.67 8.28
C ASN A 16 2.39 -19.91 7.75
N ARG A 17 2.14 -19.59 6.47
CA ARG A 17 0.82 -19.62 5.83
C ARG A 17 -0.21 -18.76 6.57
N VAL A 18 0.22 -17.66 7.20
CA VAL A 18 -0.65 -16.65 7.79
C VAL A 18 -0.30 -15.30 7.21
N ILE A 19 -1.23 -14.72 6.46
CA ILE A 19 -1.04 -13.43 5.79
C ILE A 19 -2.08 -12.42 6.28
N GLY A 20 -1.69 -11.16 6.30
CA GLY A 20 -2.53 -10.03 6.65
C GLY A 20 -2.93 -9.27 5.39
N VAL A 21 -4.15 -8.77 5.33
CA VAL A 21 -4.61 -7.83 4.31
C VAL A 21 -5.01 -6.55 5.01
N LEU A 22 -4.12 -5.56 4.91
CA LEU A 22 -4.29 -4.23 5.50
C LEU A 22 -4.80 -3.29 4.42
N GLY A 23 -6.05 -2.85 4.53
CA GLY A 23 -6.70 -1.99 3.56
C GLY A 23 -7.59 -0.93 4.21
N THR A 24 -8.43 -0.27 3.41
CA THR A 24 -9.57 0.47 3.96
C THR A 24 -10.69 -0.51 4.36
N GLU A 25 -11.59 -0.11 5.27
CA GLU A 25 -12.76 -0.91 5.64
C GLU A 25 -13.58 -1.36 4.41
N ALA A 26 -13.76 -0.44 3.47
CA ALA A 26 -14.46 -0.72 2.22
C ALA A 26 -13.75 -1.82 1.42
N THR A 27 -12.42 -1.80 1.36
CA THR A 27 -11.58 -2.75 0.59
C THR A 27 -11.61 -4.15 1.16
N VAL A 28 -11.34 -4.30 2.46
CA VAL A 28 -11.15 -5.62 3.09
C VAL A 28 -12.42 -6.47 3.16
N ARG A 29 -13.59 -5.82 3.01
CA ARG A 29 -14.92 -6.44 2.98
C ARG A 29 -15.41 -6.80 1.57
N GLN A 30 -14.67 -6.44 0.51
CA GLN A 30 -15.14 -6.66 -0.85
C GLN A 30 -15.14 -8.15 -1.21
N PRO A 31 -16.15 -8.63 -1.97
CA PRO A 31 -16.20 -10.02 -2.44
C PRO A 31 -14.98 -10.45 -3.25
N TYR A 32 -14.31 -9.51 -3.95
CA TYR A 32 -13.11 -9.86 -4.72
C TYR A 32 -11.94 -10.27 -3.80
N VAL A 33 -11.89 -9.81 -2.55
CA VAL A 33 -10.86 -10.25 -1.60
C VAL A 33 -11.07 -11.73 -1.27
N ASP A 34 -12.33 -12.16 -1.11
CA ASP A 34 -12.70 -13.57 -0.94
C ASP A 34 -12.31 -14.41 -2.15
N ASP A 35 -12.63 -13.94 -3.37
CA ASP A 35 -12.24 -14.62 -4.62
C ASP A 35 -10.72 -14.79 -4.72
N LEU A 36 -9.96 -13.73 -4.47
CA LEU A 36 -8.50 -13.77 -4.51
C LEU A 36 -7.94 -14.70 -3.44
N THR A 37 -8.49 -14.69 -2.22
CA THR A 37 -8.11 -15.62 -1.16
C THR A 37 -8.38 -17.06 -1.59
N ALA A 38 -9.59 -17.38 -2.08
CA ALA A 38 -9.95 -18.73 -2.50
C ALA A 38 -9.10 -19.24 -3.66
N ARG A 39 -8.71 -18.36 -4.58
CA ARG A 39 -7.95 -18.75 -5.79
C ARG A 39 -6.45 -18.88 -5.56
N PHE A 40 -5.88 -18.06 -4.68
CA PHE A 40 -4.42 -17.91 -4.58
C PHE A 40 -3.84 -18.13 -3.20
N ALA A 41 -4.68 -18.26 -2.17
CA ALA A 41 -4.27 -18.39 -0.78
C ALA A 41 -5.17 -19.38 -0.02
N ALA A 42 -5.71 -20.41 -0.69
CA ALA A 42 -6.63 -21.39 -0.10
C ALA A 42 -6.00 -22.19 1.06
N ASP A 43 -4.68 -22.31 1.04
CA ASP A 43 -3.84 -22.94 2.05
C ASP A 43 -3.18 -21.90 3.00
N CYS A 44 -3.71 -20.67 3.05
CA CYS A 44 -3.36 -19.65 4.03
C CYS A 44 -4.52 -19.33 4.98
N VAL A 45 -4.19 -18.94 6.21
CA VAL A 45 -5.06 -18.09 7.03
C VAL A 45 -4.90 -16.65 6.56
N VAL A 46 -6.00 -16.01 6.16
CA VAL A 46 -6.00 -14.61 5.71
C VAL A 46 -6.69 -13.74 6.76
N LEU A 47 -5.90 -12.96 7.49
CA LEU A 47 -6.36 -11.99 8.46
C LEU A 47 -6.61 -10.66 7.75
N ARG A 48 -7.70 -9.97 8.08
CA ARG A 48 -8.10 -8.74 7.39
C ARG A 48 -8.33 -7.62 8.37
N HIS A 49 -7.78 -6.44 8.09
CA HIS A 49 -7.99 -5.27 8.92
C HIS A 49 -8.16 -4.03 8.04
N GLY A 50 -9.27 -3.32 8.25
CA GLY A 50 -9.52 -2.03 7.65
C GLY A 50 -9.03 -0.91 8.57
N SER A 51 -8.33 0.07 8.03
CA SER A 51 -7.92 1.26 8.78
C SER A 51 -8.06 2.51 7.92
N ALA A 52 -9.08 3.32 8.22
CA ALA A 52 -9.20 4.67 7.66
C ALA A 52 -8.13 5.60 8.26
N GLU A 53 -7.83 5.42 9.55
CA GLU A 53 -6.78 6.15 10.24
C GLU A 53 -5.42 6.03 9.55
N LEU A 54 -5.06 4.83 9.06
CA LEU A 54 -3.78 4.64 8.38
C LEU A 54 -3.68 5.43 7.07
N VAL A 55 -4.82 5.77 6.45
CA VAL A 55 -4.84 6.67 5.28
C VAL A 55 -4.43 8.08 5.72
N GLU A 56 -5.06 8.60 6.77
CA GLU A 56 -4.75 9.93 7.32
C GLU A 56 -3.29 10.02 7.78
N LEU A 57 -2.78 8.98 8.44
CA LEU A 57 -1.38 8.91 8.86
C LEU A 57 -0.43 8.92 7.65
N ALA A 58 -0.78 8.24 6.56
CA ALA A 58 0.04 8.20 5.36
C ALA A 58 0.05 9.55 4.62
N GLU A 59 -1.08 10.25 4.57
CA GLU A 59 -1.18 11.61 4.02
C GLU A 59 -0.31 12.59 4.82
N ARG A 60 -0.40 12.54 6.15
CA ARG A 60 0.44 13.35 7.04
C ARG A 60 1.93 13.03 6.89
N ALA A 61 2.28 11.75 6.80
CA ALA A 61 3.66 11.33 6.56
C ALA A 61 4.19 11.83 5.21
N LEU A 62 3.35 11.82 4.17
CA LEU A 62 3.70 12.41 2.88
C LEU A 62 3.90 13.92 2.99
N ALA A 63 3.14 14.61 3.83
CA ALA A 63 3.32 16.03 4.14
C ALA A 63 4.53 16.32 5.06
N GLY A 64 5.28 15.28 5.47
CA GLY A 64 6.49 15.43 6.29
C GLY A 64 6.27 15.31 7.79
N GLU A 65 5.07 14.95 8.24
CA GLU A 65 4.76 14.72 9.65
C GLU A 65 4.90 13.24 10.00
N ALA A 66 5.87 12.89 10.86
CA ALA A 66 6.06 11.51 11.28
C ALA A 66 4.80 10.96 12.01
N PRO A 67 4.33 9.75 11.67
CA PRO A 67 3.20 9.13 12.35
C PRO A 67 3.59 8.77 13.80
N PRO A 68 2.70 8.97 14.79
CA PRO A 68 2.98 8.55 16.15
C PRO A 68 3.05 7.02 16.25
N GLN A 69 4.07 6.50 16.92
CA GLN A 69 4.35 5.06 16.94
C GLN A 69 3.20 4.28 17.59
N GLU A 70 2.58 4.81 18.65
CA GLU A 70 1.44 4.20 19.34
C GLU A 70 0.22 3.99 18.42
N ARG A 71 0.04 4.87 17.43
CA ARG A 71 -1.06 4.76 16.46
C ARG A 71 -0.79 3.64 15.46
N LEU A 72 0.45 3.50 15.00
CA LEU A 72 0.85 2.38 14.15
C LEU A 72 0.71 1.04 14.87
N HIS A 73 1.11 0.98 16.16
CA HIS A 73 0.88 -0.19 17.02
C HIS A 73 -0.61 -0.55 17.11
N ALA A 74 -1.47 0.44 17.32
CA ALA A 74 -2.92 0.23 17.40
C ALA A 74 -3.50 -0.32 16.09
N VAL A 75 -3.06 0.20 14.93
CA VAL A 75 -3.46 -0.33 13.62
C VAL A 75 -2.98 -1.76 13.42
N LEU A 76 -1.72 -2.07 13.74
CA LEU A 76 -1.19 -3.42 13.59
C LEU A 76 -1.83 -4.41 14.56
N ALA A 77 -2.21 -3.99 15.77
CA ALA A 77 -2.97 -4.80 16.72
C ALA A 77 -4.30 -5.29 16.12
N GLY A 78 -4.87 -4.55 15.17
CA GLY A 78 -6.03 -4.96 14.38
C GLY A 78 -5.80 -6.24 13.57
N LEU A 79 -4.55 -6.58 13.22
CA LEU A 79 -4.17 -7.86 12.60
C LEU A 79 -3.62 -8.86 13.62
N PHE A 80 -2.60 -8.45 14.39
CA PHE A 80 -1.88 -9.36 15.30
C PHE A 80 -2.73 -9.83 16.48
N GLY A 81 -3.75 -9.07 16.89
CA GLY A 81 -4.70 -9.44 17.94
C GLY A 81 -5.77 -10.44 17.49
N GLN A 82 -5.88 -10.74 16.19
CA GLN A 82 -6.82 -11.75 15.69
C GLN A 82 -6.31 -13.16 16.00
N ARG A 83 -7.22 -14.14 15.98
CA ARG A 83 -6.85 -15.56 16.16
C ARG A 83 -5.85 -16.00 15.09
N GLY A 84 -4.66 -16.41 15.52
CA GLY A 84 -3.55 -16.81 14.64
C GLY A 84 -2.65 -15.66 14.16
N GLY A 85 -2.92 -14.42 14.60
CA GLY A 85 -2.13 -13.24 14.28
C GLY A 85 -0.69 -13.29 14.78
N ASP A 86 -0.43 -14.06 15.83
CA ASP A 86 0.91 -14.35 16.36
C ASP A 86 1.84 -15.07 15.36
N ARG A 87 1.28 -15.68 14.30
CA ARG A 87 2.05 -16.36 13.24
C ARG A 87 2.12 -15.56 11.93
N LEU A 88 1.50 -14.40 11.87
CA LEU A 88 1.45 -13.53 10.68
C LEU A 88 2.87 -13.15 10.23
N ASP A 89 3.28 -13.54 9.02
CA ASP A 89 4.64 -13.26 8.53
C ASP A 89 4.69 -12.39 7.27
N VAL A 90 3.55 -12.17 6.60
CA VAL A 90 3.44 -11.30 5.44
C VAL A 90 2.17 -10.45 5.50
N ILE A 91 2.31 -9.14 5.32
CA ILE A 91 1.20 -8.17 5.26
C ILE A 91 1.07 -7.61 3.84
N VAL A 92 -0.13 -7.68 3.29
CA VAL A 92 -0.51 -7.03 2.03
C VAL A 92 -0.95 -5.60 2.32
N ASN A 93 -0.22 -4.62 1.79
CA ASN A 93 -0.65 -3.23 1.68
C ASN A 93 -1.70 -3.14 0.56
N ALA A 94 -2.97 -3.28 0.91
CA ALA A 94 -4.11 -3.29 -0.01
C ALA A 94 -4.63 -1.89 -0.37
N CYS A 95 -4.10 -0.83 0.26
CA CYS A 95 -4.33 0.55 -0.09
C CYS A 95 -3.04 1.16 -0.64
N THR A 96 -3.13 1.97 -1.70
CA THR A 96 -1.96 2.63 -2.33
C THR A 96 -1.26 3.65 -1.43
N HIS A 97 -1.91 4.07 -0.33
CA HIS A 97 -1.30 4.94 0.68
C HIS A 97 -0.31 4.20 1.57
N PHE A 98 -0.56 2.92 1.89
CA PHE A 98 0.14 2.23 2.97
C PHE A 98 1.62 1.92 2.70
N PRO A 99 2.09 1.74 1.44
CA PRO A 99 3.53 1.65 1.18
C PRO A 99 4.33 2.89 1.62
N LEU A 100 3.69 4.06 1.77
CA LEU A 100 4.34 5.26 2.31
C LEU A 100 4.76 5.12 3.78
N LEU A 101 4.18 4.16 4.50
CA LEU A 101 4.40 3.90 5.92
C LEU A 101 5.03 2.53 6.18
N GLU A 102 5.53 1.85 5.14
CA GLU A 102 6.00 0.46 5.27
C GLU A 102 7.14 0.33 6.29
N ALA A 103 8.10 1.25 6.28
CA ALA A 103 9.24 1.21 7.18
C ALA A 103 8.79 1.40 8.64
N GLU A 104 7.88 2.33 8.88
CA GLU A 104 7.34 2.64 10.20
C GLU A 104 6.44 1.50 10.71
N LEU A 105 5.63 0.90 9.84
CA LEU A 105 4.82 -0.28 10.17
C LEU A 105 5.71 -1.49 10.48
N ALA A 106 6.78 -1.71 9.71
CA ALA A 106 7.74 -2.78 9.99
C ALA A 106 8.44 -2.60 11.33
N ALA A 107 8.78 -1.35 11.69
CA ALA A 107 9.37 -1.03 12.99
C ALA A 107 8.38 -1.16 14.16
N ALA A 108 7.08 -0.96 13.91
CA ALA A 108 6.02 -1.12 14.91
C ALA A 108 5.53 -2.57 15.05
N ALA A 109 5.84 -3.47 14.11
CA ALA A 109 5.40 -4.86 14.17
C ALA A 109 6.00 -5.58 15.41
N PRO A 110 5.22 -6.43 16.11
CA PRO A 110 5.68 -7.14 17.30
C PRO A 110 6.78 -8.18 17.00
N HIS A 111 6.91 -8.59 15.74
CA HIS A 111 7.97 -9.46 15.24
C HIS A 111 8.21 -9.15 13.74
N PRO A 112 9.33 -9.62 13.16
CA PRO A 112 9.62 -9.39 11.75
C PRO A 112 8.51 -9.91 10.85
N VAL A 113 8.01 -9.03 9.98
CA VAL A 113 7.03 -9.34 8.93
C VAL A 113 7.48 -8.71 7.62
N ARG A 114 7.09 -9.32 6.50
CA ARG A 114 7.33 -8.75 5.17
C ARG A 114 6.09 -8.00 4.71
N PHE A 115 6.28 -6.91 4.00
CA PHE A 115 5.18 -6.20 3.35
C PHE A 115 5.20 -6.48 1.84
N VAL A 116 4.01 -6.51 1.24
CA VAL A 116 3.85 -6.57 -0.21
C VAL A 116 2.74 -5.66 -0.68
N ASP A 117 2.91 -5.06 -1.84
CA ASP A 117 1.90 -4.23 -2.50
C ASP A 117 1.77 -4.58 -4.00
N GLY A 118 0.80 -3.93 -4.66
CA GLY A 118 0.50 -4.17 -6.08
C GLY A 118 1.44 -3.47 -7.06
N GLY A 119 2.22 -2.48 -6.63
CA GLY A 119 3.05 -1.59 -7.43
C GLY A 119 3.97 -2.31 -8.41
N PRO A 120 4.81 -3.26 -7.97
CA PRO A 120 5.68 -4.01 -8.88
C PRO A 120 4.89 -4.79 -9.95
N GLY A 121 3.72 -5.34 -9.59
CA GLY A 121 2.83 -6.04 -10.52
C GLY A 121 2.22 -5.10 -11.56
N ILE A 122 1.78 -3.93 -11.11
CA ILE A 122 1.23 -2.86 -11.97
C ILE A 122 2.29 -2.38 -12.95
N ALA A 123 3.51 -2.09 -12.48
CA ALA A 123 4.62 -1.64 -13.33
C ALA A 123 4.94 -2.64 -14.43
N ARG A 124 5.07 -3.94 -14.10
CA ARG A 124 5.27 -5.00 -15.10
C ARG A 124 4.12 -5.08 -16.10
N ARG A 125 2.88 -4.91 -15.64
CA ARG A 125 1.69 -4.96 -16.52
C ARG A 125 1.63 -3.76 -17.46
N ILE A 126 1.98 -2.56 -16.98
CA ILE A 126 2.09 -1.37 -17.84
C ILE A 126 3.16 -1.61 -18.90
N ALA A 127 4.37 -2.00 -18.50
CA ALA A 127 5.47 -2.26 -19.42
C ALA A 127 5.10 -3.29 -20.50
N PHE A 128 4.37 -4.35 -20.14
CA PHE A 128 3.84 -5.34 -21.08
C PHE A 128 2.81 -4.75 -22.06
N LEU A 129 1.88 -3.94 -21.58
CA LEU A 129 0.81 -3.37 -22.41
C LEU A 129 1.29 -2.26 -23.34
N THR A 130 2.40 -1.60 -23.02
CA THR A 130 2.96 -0.51 -23.81
C THR A 130 4.14 -0.95 -24.67
N GLN A 131 4.35 -2.26 -24.83
CA GLN A 131 5.34 -2.79 -25.77
C GLN A 131 5.05 -2.32 -27.20
N GLY A 132 6.09 -1.83 -27.89
CA GLY A 132 5.99 -1.35 -29.26
C GLY A 132 5.32 0.03 -29.43
N GLN A 133 4.98 0.72 -28.34
CA GLN A 133 4.54 2.11 -28.40
C GLN A 133 5.76 3.04 -28.41
N ASP A 134 5.68 4.11 -29.20
CA ASP A 134 6.68 5.17 -29.18
C ASP A 134 6.54 6.00 -27.90
N TRP A 135 7.66 6.19 -27.21
CA TRP A 135 7.77 7.07 -26.07
C TRP A 135 8.65 8.27 -26.44
N PRO A 136 8.41 9.45 -25.87
CA PRO A 136 9.32 10.58 -26.02
C PRO A 136 10.75 10.16 -25.67
N VAL A 137 11.70 10.48 -26.55
CA VAL A 137 13.14 10.20 -26.33
C VAL A 137 13.63 10.93 -25.08
N GLU A 138 13.13 12.14 -24.86
CA GLU A 138 13.39 12.92 -23.66
C GLU A 138 12.24 12.77 -22.67
N LYS A 139 12.59 12.41 -21.42
CA LYS A 139 11.62 12.36 -20.34
C LYS A 139 11.15 13.78 -20.02
N PRO A 140 9.84 14.09 -20.13
CA PRO A 140 9.34 15.39 -19.72
C PRO A 140 9.54 15.62 -18.22
N ALA A 141 9.54 16.89 -17.80
CA ALA A 141 9.56 17.23 -16.38
C ALA A 141 8.40 16.52 -15.64
N GLY A 142 8.68 15.98 -14.46
CA GLY A 142 7.67 15.31 -13.65
C GLY A 142 6.66 16.31 -13.12
N ARG A 143 5.37 15.97 -13.25
CA ARG A 143 4.25 16.81 -12.84
C ARG A 143 3.33 16.04 -11.89
N ALA A 144 2.90 16.70 -10.83
CA ALA A 144 1.80 16.26 -9.97
C ALA A 144 0.57 17.11 -10.31
N VAL A 145 -0.51 16.44 -10.72
CA VAL A 145 -1.75 17.09 -11.14
C VAL A 145 -2.81 16.86 -10.06
N PHE A 146 -3.39 17.94 -9.55
CA PHE A 146 -4.38 17.91 -8.47
C PHE A 146 -5.77 18.25 -8.98
N THR A 147 -6.80 17.59 -8.45
CA THR A 147 -8.21 17.97 -8.70
C THR A 147 -8.60 19.27 -7.98
N ARG A 148 -7.85 19.62 -6.93
CA ARG A 148 -7.92 20.89 -6.20
C ARG A 148 -6.52 21.23 -5.71
N LEU A 149 -6.07 22.44 -6.01
CA LEU A 149 -4.81 22.98 -5.51
C LEU A 149 -5.12 23.95 -4.35
N ASP A 150 -4.90 23.50 -3.13
CA ASP A 150 -5.00 24.28 -1.90
C ASP A 150 -3.68 24.22 -1.11
N ALA A 151 -3.63 24.88 0.04
CA ALA A 151 -2.43 24.94 0.87
C ALA A 151 -1.92 23.55 1.31
N ALA A 152 -2.81 22.56 1.45
CA ALA A 152 -2.42 21.20 1.79
C ALA A 152 -1.75 20.50 0.61
N ALA A 153 -2.29 20.66 -0.60
CA ALA A 153 -1.67 20.17 -1.83
C ALA A 153 -0.28 20.83 -2.08
N GLU A 154 -0.16 22.13 -1.86
CA GLU A 154 1.12 22.85 -1.98
C GLU A 154 2.17 22.36 -0.97
N ALA A 155 1.74 22.03 0.26
CA ALA A 155 2.63 21.50 1.29
C ALA A 155 3.27 20.15 0.91
N LEU A 156 2.72 19.41 -0.06
CA LEU A 156 3.30 18.17 -0.56
C LEU A 156 4.52 18.37 -1.47
N ALA A 157 4.79 19.60 -1.94
CA ALA A 157 5.84 19.86 -2.92
C ALA A 157 7.23 19.30 -2.56
N PRO A 158 7.73 19.44 -1.31
CA PRO A 158 9.02 18.89 -0.93
C PRO A 158 9.04 17.36 -1.03
N ALA A 159 7.94 16.70 -0.68
CA ALA A 159 7.83 15.25 -0.74
C ALA A 159 7.72 14.74 -2.18
N LEU A 160 6.93 15.40 -3.02
CA LEU A 160 6.77 15.08 -4.44
C LEU A 160 8.07 15.26 -5.22
N ALA A 161 8.87 16.27 -4.89
CA ALA A 161 10.18 16.48 -5.49
C ALA A 161 11.13 15.28 -5.29
N ARG A 162 11.03 14.57 -4.15
CA ARG A 162 11.81 13.33 -3.91
C ARG A 162 11.44 12.19 -4.87
N TYR A 163 10.23 12.22 -5.42
CA TYR A 163 9.76 11.31 -6.46
C TYR A 163 10.01 11.83 -7.89
N GLY A 164 10.72 12.96 -8.03
CA GLY A 164 10.99 13.60 -9.31
C GLY A 164 9.78 14.33 -9.91
N LEU A 165 8.78 14.64 -9.09
CA LEU A 165 7.60 15.42 -9.48
C LEU A 165 7.81 16.87 -9.03
N THR A 166 8.32 17.71 -9.93
CA THR A 166 8.77 19.07 -9.61
C THR A 166 7.80 20.16 -10.07
N GLY A 167 6.90 19.84 -10.99
CA GLY A 167 5.78 20.71 -11.36
C GLY A 167 4.52 20.34 -10.59
N ILE A 168 3.81 21.33 -10.05
CA ILE A 168 2.48 21.15 -9.45
C ILE A 168 1.49 21.97 -10.28
N GLU A 169 0.39 21.34 -10.68
CA GLU A 169 -0.68 21.96 -11.44
C GLU A 169 -2.04 21.42 -11.00
N SER A 170 -3.12 22.14 -11.30
CA SER A 170 -4.50 21.65 -11.14
C SER A 170 -5.11 21.27 -12.49
N LEU A 171 -6.10 20.38 -12.47
CA LEU A 171 -6.94 20.07 -13.64
C LEU A 171 -7.71 21.29 -14.17
#